data_AF-A0A9P8F3J1-F1
#
_entry.id   AF-A0A9P8F3J1-F1
#
_cell.length_a   1.000
_cell.length_b   1.000
_cell.length_c   1.000
_cell.angle_alpha   90.00
_cell.angle_beta   90.00
_cell.angle_gamma   90.00
#
_symmetry.space_group_name_H-M   'P 1'
#
loop_
_entity.id
_entity.type
_entity.pdbx_description
1 polymer ?
#
loop_
_entity_poly.entity_id
_entity_poly.type
_entity_poly.pdbx_seq_one_letter_code
_entity_poly.pdbx_strand_id
1 'polypeptide(L)'
;MLVHPWPPSQASSQSWPTLVWLMLLCAALGQAMTQSEVDALRKETRSVFYHGLTNYRQFAYPDDELRPLSCSPLTRDRANPAHIEVNDVLGNYSLSVVDSLSTLAILASDPLSDTDDYNALHDFQHYVGLVIEEYGDGSSGPAGQGRRARGFDLDSKVQVFETTIRGLGGLLSAHLFAIGELPIRGYEPDTRDDGIHWPNGFVYNGQLLRLAQDLGERLLPAFHTPTGLPYPRVNLRYGTPFYENSPLNNDPEHGQCDKTQKPKGPREITETCSAGAGSLVLEFTTLSRLTNDDRFERLAKRAFWAVWERRSASGLIGAGIDAETGAWVGPWTGIGAGIDSFFEYAFKSHVLLSALEGDSYNVTEDSPDAFLQTWKDAHSAIMRHVYRDAYFTHPHYAQ
;
A
#
# COMPACT_ATOMS: atom_id res chain seq x y z
N MET A 1 63.17 -14.50 69.52
CA MET A 1 63.51 -14.50 68.08
C MET A 1 62.20 -14.60 67.31
N LEU A 2 62.07 -13.83 66.23
CA LEU A 2 60.92 -13.65 65.33
C LEU A 2 59.96 -12.51 65.72
N VAL A 3 60.20 -11.41 65.01
CA VAL A 3 59.43 -10.19 64.82
C VAL A 3 58.25 -10.51 63.89
N HIS A 4 57.05 -10.04 64.21
CA HIS A 4 55.97 -9.84 63.22
C HIS A 4 55.22 -8.54 63.52
N PRO A 5 54.69 -7.86 62.48
CA PRO A 5 54.59 -6.39 62.44
C PRO A 5 53.18 -5.86 62.70
N TRP A 6 53.16 -4.58 63.08
CA TRP A 6 52.00 -3.69 63.11
C TRP A 6 51.27 -3.65 61.74
N PRO A 7 49.92 -3.57 61.68
CA PRO A 7 49.22 -3.21 60.45
C PRO A 7 49.32 -1.68 60.21
N PRO A 8 49.45 -1.23 58.95
CA PRO A 8 49.51 0.19 58.63
C PRO A 8 48.12 0.85 58.56
N SER A 9 48.19 2.17 58.75
CA SER A 9 47.19 3.23 58.69
C SER A 9 46.04 3.09 57.68
N GLN A 10 44.83 3.44 58.14
CA GLN A 10 43.72 3.88 57.31
C GLN A 10 44.13 5.09 56.45
N ALA A 11 44.17 4.92 55.13
CA ALA A 11 44.14 6.01 54.18
C ALA A 11 42.72 6.09 53.60
N SER A 12 42.04 7.19 53.86
CA SER A 12 40.75 7.55 53.28
C SER A 12 40.90 7.74 51.77
N SER A 13 40.52 6.72 50.99
CA SER A 13 40.46 6.83 49.54
C SER A 13 39.26 7.70 49.14
N GLN A 14 39.61 8.80 48.49
CA GLN A 14 38.81 9.69 47.65
C GLN A 14 37.51 9.05 47.13
N SER A 15 36.37 9.54 47.64
CA SER A 15 35.02 9.30 47.11
C SER A 15 34.61 10.29 46.00
N TRP A 16 35.54 11.15 45.55
CA TRP A 16 35.26 12.17 44.53
C TRP A 16 35.25 11.68 43.07
N PRO A 17 36.09 10.73 42.62
CA PRO A 17 36.07 10.34 41.21
C PRO A 17 34.80 9.58 40.83
N THR A 18 34.21 8.79 41.73
CA THR A 18 32.97 8.05 41.47
C THR A 18 31.74 8.94 41.33
N LEU A 19 31.64 10.03 42.10
CA LEU A 19 30.56 11.02 41.99
C LEU A 19 30.64 11.83 40.68
N VAL A 20 31.86 12.17 40.22
CA VAL A 20 32.06 12.87 38.94
C VAL A 20 31.73 11.94 37.76
N TRP A 21 32.10 10.66 37.82
CA TRP A 21 31.72 9.68 36.80
C TRP A 21 30.22 9.43 36.75
N LEU A 22 29.52 9.39 37.89
CA LEU A 22 28.06 9.30 37.94
C LEU A 22 27.37 10.55 37.38
N MET A 23 27.88 11.76 37.66
CA MET A 23 27.35 13.00 37.06
C MET A 23 27.59 13.07 35.54
N LEU A 24 28.74 12.59 35.06
CA LEU A 24 29.05 12.52 33.63
C LEU A 24 28.23 11.44 32.90
N LEU A 25 27.90 10.33 33.57
CA LEU A 25 26.97 9.32 33.06
C LEU A 25 25.52 9.85 32.98
N CYS A 26 25.09 10.70 33.91
CA CYS A 26 23.80 11.39 33.82
C CYS A 26 23.76 12.46 32.71
N ALA A 27 24.88 13.09 32.37
CA ALA A 27 24.96 14.06 31.28
C ALA A 27 24.94 13.41 29.87
N ALA A 28 25.15 12.09 29.80
CA ALA A 28 25.04 11.30 28.57
C ALA A 28 23.68 10.59 28.42
N LEU A 29 22.69 10.94 29.26
CA LEU A 29 21.29 10.63 28.97
C LEU A 29 20.91 11.47 27.75
N GLY A 30 20.82 10.83 26.57
CA GLY A 30 20.31 11.48 25.37
C GLY A 30 19.02 12.24 25.73
N GLN A 31 18.91 13.49 25.27
CA GLN A 31 17.70 14.29 25.47
C GLN A 31 16.54 13.58 24.78
N ALA A 32 15.81 12.76 25.54
CA ALA A 32 14.53 12.23 25.09
C ALA A 32 13.59 13.42 24.88
N MET A 33 12.86 13.41 23.77
CA MET A 33 11.84 14.42 23.54
C MET A 33 10.88 14.48 24.72
N THR A 34 10.61 15.68 25.21
CA THR A 34 9.61 15.90 26.25
C THR A 34 8.21 15.59 25.70
N GLN A 35 7.28 15.22 26.58
CA GLN A 35 5.89 14.98 26.17
C GLN A 35 5.28 16.22 25.47
N SER A 36 5.61 17.42 25.95
CA SER A 36 5.19 18.68 25.32
C SER A 36 5.73 18.86 23.90
N GLU A 37 6.97 18.46 23.63
CA GLU A 37 7.54 18.51 22.28
C GLU A 37 6.87 17.48 21.37
N VAL A 38 6.63 16.26 21.87
CA VAL A 38 5.88 15.22 21.13
C VAL A 38 4.48 15.71 20.76
N ASP A 39 3.77 16.33 21.71
CA ASP A 39 2.42 16.84 21.50
C ASP A 39 2.40 18.02 20.52
N ALA A 40 3.40 18.91 20.59
CA ALA A 40 3.56 20.01 19.65
C ALA A 40 3.79 19.51 18.21
N LEU A 41 4.69 18.54 18.02
CA LEU A 41 4.95 17.95 16.69
C LEU A 41 3.76 17.15 16.16
N ARG A 42 2.99 16.48 17.04
CA ARG A 42 1.74 15.82 16.66
C ARG A 42 0.72 16.84 16.14
N LYS A 43 0.55 17.96 16.85
CA LYS A 43 -0.33 19.06 16.43
C LYS A 43 0.11 19.68 15.10
N GLU A 44 1.42 19.90 14.93
CA GLU A 44 1.98 20.40 13.66
C GLU A 44 1.71 19.45 12.50
N THR A 45 1.95 18.15 12.69
CA THR A 45 1.67 17.11 11.68
C THR A 45 0.20 17.11 11.27
N ARG A 46 -0.71 17.20 12.25
CA ARG A 46 -2.16 17.31 11.99
C ARG A 46 -2.49 18.57 11.19
N SER A 47 -1.90 19.72 11.55
CA SER A 47 -2.10 20.99 10.83
C SER A 47 -1.67 20.89 9.36
N VAL A 48 -0.51 20.27 9.09
CA VAL A 48 -0.01 20.05 7.72
C VAL A 48 -0.95 19.13 6.93
N PHE A 49 -1.44 18.05 7.55
CA PHE A 49 -2.41 17.16 6.91
C PHE A 49 -3.70 17.90 6.53
N TYR A 50 -4.29 18.66 7.47
CA TYR A 50 -5.51 19.41 7.18
C TYR A 50 -5.29 20.54 6.18
N HIS A 51 -4.11 21.17 6.16
CA HIS A 51 -3.75 22.11 5.10
C HIS A 51 -3.85 21.45 3.71
N GLY A 52 -3.29 20.24 3.55
CA GLY A 52 -3.42 19.49 2.30
C GLY A 52 -4.85 19.08 1.97
N LEU A 53 -5.55 18.45 2.93
CA LEU A 53 -6.89 17.91 2.72
C LEU A 53 -7.93 18.99 2.40
N THR A 54 -7.92 20.11 3.13
CA THR A 54 -8.88 21.22 2.91
C THR A 54 -8.64 21.92 1.57
N ASN A 55 -7.39 22.14 1.17
CA ASN A 55 -7.08 22.70 -0.15
C ASN A 55 -7.45 21.72 -1.27
N TYR A 56 -7.21 20.42 -1.11
CA TYR A 56 -7.68 19.42 -2.07
C TYR A 56 -9.20 19.47 -2.22
N ARG A 57 -9.92 19.50 -1.08
CA ARG A 57 -11.39 19.60 -1.06
C ARG A 57 -11.91 20.85 -1.77
N GLN A 58 -11.22 21.97 -1.62
CA GLN A 58 -11.61 23.24 -2.23
C GLN A 58 -11.33 23.31 -3.74
N PHE A 59 -10.18 22.80 -4.19
CA PHE A 59 -9.64 23.12 -5.51
C PHE A 59 -9.58 21.93 -6.48
N ALA A 60 -9.69 20.70 -5.99
CA ALA A 60 -9.49 19.52 -6.81
C ALA A 60 -10.56 18.43 -6.63
N TYR A 61 -11.28 18.37 -5.50
CA TYR A 61 -12.35 17.39 -5.35
C TYR A 61 -13.42 17.55 -6.44
N PRO A 62 -13.92 16.46 -7.07
CA PRO A 62 -13.67 15.05 -6.77
C PRO A 62 -12.53 14.40 -7.57
N ASP A 63 -11.71 15.15 -8.29
CA ASP A 63 -10.62 14.60 -9.11
C ASP A 63 -9.51 13.93 -8.26
N ASP A 64 -8.65 13.17 -8.92
CA ASP A 64 -7.68 12.28 -8.28
C ASP A 64 -6.72 13.01 -7.33
N GLU A 65 -6.11 14.13 -7.77
CA GLU A 65 -5.09 14.87 -7.02
C GLU A 65 -5.19 16.38 -7.22
N LEU A 66 -4.54 17.15 -6.33
CA LEU A 66 -4.44 18.60 -6.41
C LEU A 66 -3.10 19.03 -7.03
N ARG A 67 -3.12 20.00 -7.94
CA ARG A 67 -1.94 20.82 -8.27
C ARG A 67 -1.90 22.03 -7.32
N PRO A 68 -1.08 22.00 -6.25
CA PRO A 68 -1.20 22.99 -5.18
C PRO A 68 -0.74 24.39 -5.58
N LEU A 69 0.17 24.52 -6.56
CA LEU A 69 0.66 25.82 -7.01
C LEU A 69 -0.32 26.54 -7.94
N SER A 70 -1.06 25.80 -8.76
CA SER A 70 -2.04 26.37 -9.69
C SER A 70 -3.48 26.29 -9.18
N CYS A 71 -3.69 25.76 -7.98
CA CYS A 71 -5.01 25.56 -7.36
C CYS A 71 -6.03 24.93 -8.30
N SER A 72 -5.64 23.82 -8.93
CA SER A 72 -6.41 23.14 -9.97
C SER A 72 -6.30 21.63 -9.84
N PRO A 73 -7.28 20.85 -10.30
CA PRO A 73 -7.19 19.40 -10.27
C PRO A 73 -6.05 18.90 -11.17
N LEU A 74 -5.33 17.88 -10.71
CA LEU A 74 -4.47 17.03 -11.53
C LEU A 74 -5.32 15.85 -11.99
N THR A 75 -5.58 15.79 -13.30
CA THR A 75 -6.35 14.73 -13.95
C THR A 75 -5.51 14.05 -15.03
N ARG A 76 -5.99 12.88 -15.46
CA ARG A 76 -5.42 12.14 -16.59
C ARG A 76 -5.30 12.99 -17.84
N ASP A 77 -4.22 12.81 -18.58
CA ASP A 77 -4.00 13.41 -19.88
C ASP A 77 -4.85 12.70 -20.95
N ARG A 78 -6.05 13.23 -21.18
CA ARG A 78 -6.97 12.70 -22.19
C ARG A 78 -6.49 12.93 -23.63
N ALA A 79 -5.60 13.92 -23.85
CA ALA A 79 -5.07 14.22 -25.17
C ALA A 79 -3.93 13.26 -25.54
N ASN A 80 -3.19 12.77 -24.55
CA ASN A 80 -2.10 11.82 -24.72
C ASN A 80 -2.27 10.58 -23.80
N PRO A 81 -2.98 9.54 -24.26
CA PRO A 81 -3.12 8.29 -23.51
C PRO A 81 -1.79 7.56 -23.19
N ALA A 82 -0.70 7.91 -23.91
CA ALA A 82 0.64 7.36 -23.69
C ALA A 82 1.47 8.16 -22.67
N HIS A 83 0.90 9.20 -22.03
CA HIS A 83 1.54 9.97 -20.96
C HIS A 83 1.56 9.18 -19.64
N ILE A 84 2.33 8.09 -19.62
CA ILE A 84 2.34 7.11 -18.52
C ILE A 84 2.68 7.73 -17.16
N GLU A 85 3.58 8.71 -17.12
CA GLU A 85 4.01 9.37 -15.88
C GLU A 85 2.87 10.05 -15.12
N VAL A 86 1.85 10.53 -15.85
CA VAL A 86 0.64 11.15 -15.27
C VAL A 86 -0.51 10.16 -15.22
N ASN A 87 -0.70 9.36 -16.27
CA ASN A 87 -1.89 8.51 -16.39
C ASN A 87 -1.83 7.26 -15.50
N ASP A 88 -0.64 6.74 -15.17
CA ASP A 88 -0.55 5.48 -14.41
C ASP A 88 -0.92 5.68 -12.93
N VAL A 89 -0.63 6.86 -12.38
CA VAL A 89 -0.90 7.20 -10.97
C VAL A 89 -2.33 7.71 -10.70
N LEU A 90 -3.10 8.02 -11.76
CA LEU A 90 -4.44 8.60 -11.64
C LEU A 90 -5.52 7.62 -12.12
N GLY A 91 -6.42 7.25 -11.23
CA GLY A 91 -7.49 6.29 -11.45
C GLY A 91 -8.74 6.82 -12.18
N ASN A 92 -8.89 8.16 -12.28
CA ASN A 92 -10.14 8.86 -12.64
C ASN A 92 -11.26 8.67 -11.61
N TYR A 93 -10.88 8.52 -10.34
CA TYR A 93 -11.75 8.49 -9.18
C TYR A 93 -11.15 9.37 -8.06
N SER A 94 -11.84 9.54 -6.93
CA SER A 94 -11.47 10.46 -5.85
C SER A 94 -10.28 9.92 -5.04
N LEU A 95 -9.15 9.69 -5.71
CA LEU A 95 -8.00 8.95 -5.22
C LEU A 95 -7.45 9.56 -3.93
N SER A 96 -7.20 10.87 -3.89
CA SER A 96 -6.72 11.55 -2.68
C SER A 96 -7.66 11.39 -1.49
N VAL A 97 -8.98 11.31 -1.70
CA VAL A 97 -9.93 11.03 -0.62
C VAL A 97 -9.73 9.61 -0.11
N VAL A 98 -9.78 8.62 -1.01
CA VAL A 98 -9.63 7.20 -0.65
C VAL A 98 -8.32 6.96 0.10
N ASP A 99 -7.22 7.53 -0.38
CA ASP A 99 -5.88 7.42 0.19
C ASP A 99 -5.75 8.12 1.56
N SER A 100 -6.62 9.10 1.85
CA SER A 100 -6.60 9.88 3.09
C SER A 100 -7.53 9.35 4.19
N LEU A 101 -8.47 8.44 3.87
CA LEU A 101 -9.47 7.95 4.84
C LEU A 101 -8.82 7.33 6.08
N SER A 102 -7.84 6.45 5.88
CA SER A 102 -7.15 5.79 7.00
C SER A 102 -6.30 6.75 7.80
N THR A 103 -5.74 7.81 7.19
CA THR A 103 -5.06 8.87 7.94
C THR A 103 -6.05 9.63 8.82
N LEU A 104 -7.25 9.96 8.33
CA LEU A 104 -8.30 10.58 9.15
C LEU A 104 -8.69 9.69 10.34
N ALA A 105 -8.87 8.39 10.12
CA ALA A 105 -9.16 7.43 11.18
C ALA A 105 -8.03 7.35 12.23
N ILE A 106 -6.76 7.37 11.81
CA ILE A 106 -5.60 7.40 12.71
C ILE A 106 -5.56 8.72 13.51
N LEU A 107 -5.76 9.86 12.84
CA LEU A 107 -5.80 11.18 13.50
C LEU A 107 -6.97 11.30 14.48
N ALA A 108 -8.08 10.58 14.25
CA ALA A 108 -9.20 10.51 15.18
C ALA A 108 -8.87 9.83 16.51
N SER A 109 -7.75 9.10 16.59
CA SER A 109 -7.28 8.54 17.85
C SER A 109 -6.52 9.53 18.75
N ASP A 110 -6.21 10.72 18.23
CA ASP A 110 -5.63 11.81 19.00
C ASP A 110 -6.72 12.42 19.89
N PRO A 111 -6.50 12.57 21.21
CA PRO A 111 -7.49 13.18 22.09
C PRO A 111 -7.87 14.58 21.61
N LEU A 112 -9.16 14.81 21.36
CA LEU A 112 -9.66 16.15 21.03
C LEU A 112 -9.32 17.11 22.18
N SER A 113 -8.64 18.20 21.87
CA SER A 113 -8.59 19.38 22.74
C SER A 113 -9.81 20.25 22.45
N ASP A 114 -10.37 20.92 23.46
CA ASP A 114 -11.44 21.92 23.30
C ASP A 114 -11.06 23.09 22.37
N THR A 115 -9.77 23.20 22.01
CA THR A 115 -9.20 24.20 21.09
C THR A 115 -8.90 23.66 19.69
N ASP A 116 -9.30 22.43 19.36
CA ASP A 116 -8.99 21.85 18.06
C ASP A 116 -9.98 22.31 16.99
N ASP A 117 -9.45 22.86 15.89
CA ASP A 117 -10.24 23.38 14.77
C ASP A 117 -10.90 22.29 13.91
N TYR A 118 -10.56 21.01 14.12
CA TYR A 118 -10.96 19.89 13.27
C TYR A 118 -11.49 18.72 14.08
N ASN A 119 -12.43 17.96 13.52
CA ASN A 119 -12.93 16.72 14.12
C ASN A 119 -12.67 15.55 13.16
N ALA A 120 -11.53 14.88 13.36
CA ALA A 120 -11.06 13.84 12.45
C ALA A 120 -12.00 12.63 12.35
N LEU A 121 -12.71 12.28 13.43
CA LEU A 121 -13.69 11.19 13.38
C LEU A 121 -14.90 11.58 12.53
N HIS A 122 -15.43 12.79 12.73
CA HIS A 122 -16.50 13.32 11.90
C HIS A 122 -16.07 13.43 10.43
N ASP A 123 -14.85 13.90 10.17
CA ASP A 123 -14.32 14.04 8.81
C ASP A 123 -14.12 12.68 8.15
N PHE A 124 -13.58 11.67 8.85
CA PHE A 124 -13.53 10.29 8.36
C PHE A 124 -14.91 9.81 7.91
N GLN A 125 -15.91 9.90 8.79
CA GLN A 125 -17.29 9.48 8.52
C GLN A 125 -17.92 10.27 7.35
N HIS A 126 -17.65 11.58 7.27
CA HIS A 126 -18.14 12.44 6.20
C HIS A 126 -17.53 12.07 4.85
N TYR A 127 -16.21 11.90 4.78
CA TYR A 127 -15.51 11.54 3.54
C TYR A 127 -15.85 10.12 3.07
N VAL A 128 -16.12 9.17 3.98
CA VAL A 128 -16.71 7.88 3.59
C VAL A 128 -18.08 8.10 2.93
N GLY A 129 -18.95 8.92 3.51
CA GLY A 129 -20.23 9.29 2.89
C GLY A 129 -20.07 9.88 1.49
N LEU A 130 -19.08 10.76 1.28
CA LEU A 130 -18.77 11.35 -0.02
C LEU A 130 -18.31 10.30 -1.05
N VAL A 131 -17.44 9.35 -0.67
CA VAL A 131 -17.04 8.26 -1.59
C VAL A 131 -18.27 7.48 -2.05
N ILE A 132 -19.19 7.16 -1.13
CA ILE A 132 -20.43 6.43 -1.44
C ILE A 132 -21.36 7.27 -2.29
N GLU A 133 -21.41 8.59 -2.10
CA GLU A 133 -22.19 9.49 -2.93
C GLU A 133 -21.66 9.55 -4.38
N GLU A 134 -20.34 9.56 -4.58
CA GLU A 134 -19.74 9.60 -5.93
C GLU A 134 -19.82 8.26 -6.67
N TYR A 135 -19.63 7.13 -5.98
CA TYR A 135 -19.46 5.81 -6.61
C TYR A 135 -20.57 4.80 -6.27
N GLY A 136 -21.53 5.18 -5.43
CA GLY A 136 -22.61 4.30 -4.99
C GLY A 136 -22.20 3.37 -3.84
N ASP A 137 -23.14 2.55 -3.40
CA ASP A 137 -22.97 1.67 -2.24
C ASP A 137 -22.31 0.32 -2.55
N GLY A 138 -21.84 0.13 -3.79
CA GLY A 138 -21.25 -1.11 -4.30
C GLY A 138 -22.24 -2.26 -4.54
N SER A 139 -23.55 -2.05 -4.38
CA SER A 139 -24.56 -3.07 -4.67
C SER A 139 -24.95 -3.12 -6.17
N SER A 140 -25.57 -4.22 -6.59
CA SER A 140 -26.13 -4.34 -7.95
C SER A 140 -27.43 -3.55 -8.16
N GLY A 141 -28.07 -3.10 -7.07
CA GLY A 141 -29.34 -2.37 -7.11
C GLY A 141 -29.20 -0.91 -7.56
N PRO A 142 -30.29 -0.12 -7.46
CA PRO A 142 -30.27 1.31 -7.76
C PRO A 142 -29.28 2.10 -6.90
N ALA A 143 -29.10 1.72 -5.62
CA ALA A 143 -28.17 2.36 -4.69
C ALA A 143 -26.69 2.20 -5.08
N GLY A 144 -26.38 1.24 -5.95
CA GLY A 144 -25.03 1.07 -6.50
C GLY A 144 -24.63 2.15 -7.50
N GLN A 145 -25.55 3.00 -7.94
CA GLN A 145 -25.25 4.13 -8.82
C GLN A 145 -24.90 5.38 -8.00
N GLY A 146 -23.63 5.78 -8.03
CA GLY A 146 -23.20 7.09 -7.52
C GLY A 146 -23.33 8.20 -8.56
N ARG A 147 -22.99 9.43 -8.17
CA ARG A 147 -23.01 10.62 -9.05
C ARG A 147 -22.06 10.49 -10.24
N ARG A 148 -20.90 9.88 -10.05
CA ARG A 148 -19.87 9.74 -11.09
C ARG A 148 -19.94 8.40 -11.81
N ALA A 149 -20.15 7.32 -11.07
CA ALA A 149 -20.14 5.98 -11.63
C ALA A 149 -20.90 4.99 -10.75
N ARG A 150 -21.14 3.79 -11.30
CA ARG A 150 -21.54 2.61 -10.54
C ARG A 150 -20.27 1.87 -10.12
N GLY A 151 -19.91 1.97 -8.84
CA GLY A 151 -18.60 1.56 -8.36
C GLY A 151 -17.48 2.19 -9.18
N PHE A 152 -16.52 1.37 -9.57
CA PHE A 152 -15.40 1.73 -10.44
C PHE A 152 -15.63 1.32 -11.89
N ASP A 153 -16.89 1.26 -12.35
CA ASP A 153 -17.23 1.12 -13.78
C ASP A 153 -16.84 2.37 -14.59
N LEU A 154 -15.54 2.51 -14.81
CA LEU A 154 -14.90 3.67 -15.40
C LEU A 154 -14.12 3.22 -16.63
N ASP A 155 -14.30 3.94 -17.75
CA ASP A 155 -13.39 3.82 -18.89
C ASP A 155 -12.08 4.54 -18.55
N SER A 156 -11.24 3.86 -17.78
CA SER A 156 -9.98 4.37 -17.25
C SER A 156 -8.93 3.28 -17.28
N LYS A 157 -7.84 3.49 -18.02
CA LYS A 157 -6.67 2.59 -18.06
C LYS A 157 -5.73 2.92 -16.91
N VAL A 158 -5.71 2.09 -15.89
CA VAL A 158 -4.96 2.30 -14.65
C VAL A 158 -3.76 1.35 -14.56
N GLN A 159 -2.76 1.71 -13.76
CA GLN A 159 -1.69 0.79 -13.39
C GLN A 159 -2.13 -0.11 -12.24
N VAL A 160 -1.93 -1.42 -12.39
CA VAL A 160 -2.41 -2.43 -11.43
C VAL A 160 -1.80 -2.23 -10.05
N PHE A 161 -0.49 -1.96 -10.01
CA PHE A 161 0.26 -1.69 -8.78
C PHE A 161 -0.30 -0.50 -7.99
N GLU A 162 -0.32 0.69 -8.61
CA GLU A 162 -0.78 1.93 -7.96
C GLU A 162 -2.24 1.83 -7.50
N THR A 163 -3.09 1.25 -8.35
CA THR A 163 -4.52 1.08 -8.01
C THR A 163 -4.71 0.12 -6.84
N THR A 164 -3.85 -0.90 -6.71
CA THR A 164 -3.91 -1.85 -5.60
C THR A 164 -3.48 -1.18 -4.30
N ILE A 165 -2.29 -0.57 -4.26
CA ILE A 165 -1.74 -0.06 -3.00
C ILE A 165 -2.46 1.21 -2.51
N ARG A 166 -2.98 2.06 -3.41
CA ARG A 166 -3.67 3.31 -3.04
C ARG A 166 -5.18 3.12 -2.99
N GLY A 167 -5.78 2.64 -4.08
CA GLY A 167 -7.23 2.48 -4.21
C GLY A 167 -7.77 1.34 -3.35
N LEU A 168 -7.33 0.11 -3.64
CA LEU A 168 -7.81 -1.07 -2.93
C LEU A 168 -7.39 -1.06 -1.45
N GLY A 169 -6.11 -0.77 -1.18
CA GLY A 169 -5.59 -0.64 0.18
C GLY A 169 -6.31 0.44 1.00
N GLY A 170 -6.58 1.61 0.42
CA GLY A 170 -7.33 2.70 1.07
C GLY A 170 -8.77 2.31 1.43
N LEU A 171 -9.50 1.66 0.51
CA LEU A 171 -10.86 1.18 0.77
C LEU A 171 -10.92 0.09 1.85
N LEU A 172 -10.00 -0.89 1.79
CA LEU A 172 -9.94 -1.99 2.76
C LEU A 172 -9.59 -1.49 4.16
N SER A 173 -8.56 -0.65 4.28
CA SER A 173 -8.14 -0.11 5.58
C SER A 173 -9.22 0.79 6.20
N ALA A 174 -9.85 1.65 5.38
CA ALA A 174 -10.98 2.48 5.83
C ALA A 174 -12.19 1.63 6.25
N HIS A 175 -12.47 0.53 5.54
CA HIS A 175 -13.51 -0.42 5.96
C HIS A 175 -13.22 -1.00 7.35
N LEU A 176 -12.00 -1.50 7.58
CA LEU A 176 -11.61 -2.09 8.86
C LEU A 176 -11.68 -1.10 10.02
N PHE A 177 -11.32 0.17 9.80
CA PHE A 177 -11.54 1.24 10.78
C PHE A 177 -13.03 1.53 11.02
N ALA A 178 -13.84 1.59 9.95
CA ALA A 178 -15.26 1.87 10.05
C ALA A 178 -16.01 0.82 10.89
N ILE A 179 -15.65 -0.46 10.77
CA ILE A 179 -16.27 -1.56 11.51
C ILE A 179 -15.65 -1.82 12.89
N GLY A 180 -14.59 -1.11 13.27
CA GLY A 180 -13.93 -1.25 14.56
C GLY A 180 -12.94 -2.42 14.68
N GLU A 181 -12.61 -3.12 13.58
CA GLU A 181 -11.53 -4.12 13.55
C GLU A 181 -10.16 -3.46 13.73
N LEU A 182 -9.95 -2.31 13.08
CA LEU A 182 -8.83 -1.43 13.40
C LEU A 182 -9.27 -0.37 14.42
N PRO A 183 -8.49 -0.15 15.49
CA PRO A 183 -8.92 0.70 16.58
C PRO A 183 -8.85 2.18 16.23
N ILE A 184 -9.93 2.91 16.50
CA ILE A 184 -9.92 4.37 16.67
C ILE A 184 -10.20 4.65 18.15
N ARG A 185 -9.30 5.35 18.84
CA ARG A 185 -9.49 5.64 20.27
C ARG A 185 -10.76 6.47 20.49
N GLY A 186 -11.66 5.97 21.34
CA GLY A 186 -12.92 6.67 21.68
C GLY A 186 -14.05 6.49 20.66
N TYR A 187 -13.87 5.64 19.66
CA TYR A 187 -14.91 5.22 18.74
C TYR A 187 -15.27 3.76 18.99
N GLU A 188 -16.54 3.52 19.28
CA GLU A 188 -17.15 2.19 19.33
C GLU A 188 -18.31 2.18 18.32
N PRO A 189 -18.33 1.26 17.34
CA PRO A 189 -19.40 1.22 16.34
C PRO A 189 -20.79 0.97 16.96
N ASP A 190 -21.73 1.90 16.78
CA ASP A 190 -23.16 1.70 17.10
C ASP A 190 -23.80 0.77 16.07
N THR A 191 -23.58 -0.54 16.24
CA THR A 191 -24.02 -1.57 15.33
C THR A 191 -25.47 -1.96 15.60
N ARG A 192 -26.29 -1.92 14.54
CA ARG A 192 -27.70 -2.32 14.54
C ARG A 192 -27.96 -3.28 13.38
N ASP A 193 -29.19 -3.77 13.27
CA ASP A 193 -29.59 -4.77 12.27
C ASP A 193 -29.32 -4.33 10.82
N ASP A 194 -29.38 -3.03 10.53
CA ASP A 194 -29.20 -2.44 9.20
C ASP A 194 -27.81 -1.85 8.95
N GLY A 195 -26.92 -1.84 9.95
CA GLY A 195 -25.55 -1.35 9.86
C GLY A 195 -25.09 -0.54 11.08
N ILE A 196 -23.97 0.15 10.92
CA ILE A 196 -23.36 1.04 11.91
C ILE A 196 -23.92 2.44 11.72
N HIS A 197 -24.56 2.98 12.76
CA HIS A 197 -25.17 4.30 12.73
C HIS A 197 -24.16 5.36 13.17
N TRP A 198 -23.86 6.32 12.29
CA TRP A 198 -23.00 7.44 12.63
C TRP A 198 -23.80 8.68 13.06
N PRO A 199 -23.23 9.57 13.91
CA PRO A 199 -23.91 10.77 14.38
C PRO A 199 -24.37 11.73 13.28
N ASN A 200 -23.75 11.67 12.10
CA ASN A 200 -24.13 12.46 10.93
C ASN A 200 -25.36 11.89 10.18
N GLY A 201 -25.98 10.82 10.69
CA GLY A 201 -27.16 10.17 10.12
C GLY A 201 -26.86 9.18 9.00
N PHE A 202 -25.59 8.97 8.65
CA PHE A 202 -25.18 7.96 7.67
C PHE A 202 -25.18 6.57 8.32
N VAL A 203 -25.70 5.57 7.61
CA VAL A 203 -25.67 4.17 8.02
C VAL A 203 -24.61 3.43 7.19
N TYR A 204 -23.52 3.07 7.85
CA TYR A 204 -22.44 2.30 7.24
C TYR A 204 -22.73 0.79 7.37
N ASN A 205 -22.90 0.09 6.26
CA ASN A 205 -23.20 -1.34 6.23
C ASN A 205 -22.27 -2.13 5.29
N GLY A 206 -21.00 -1.70 5.22
CA GLY A 206 -19.97 -2.36 4.42
C GLY A 206 -19.85 -1.87 2.98
N GLN A 207 -20.35 -0.66 2.67
CA GLN A 207 -20.25 -0.08 1.32
C GLN A 207 -18.81 -0.04 0.81
N LEU A 208 -17.84 0.34 1.64
CA LEU A 208 -16.43 0.40 1.22
C LEU A 208 -15.86 -0.98 0.89
N LEU A 209 -16.26 -2.05 1.60
CA LEU A 209 -15.83 -3.41 1.27
C LEU A 209 -16.39 -3.86 -0.08
N ARG A 210 -17.66 -3.52 -0.37
CA ARG A 210 -18.25 -3.82 -1.69
C ARG A 210 -17.57 -3.03 -2.81
N LEU A 211 -17.23 -1.76 -2.57
CA LEU A 211 -16.44 -0.97 -3.52
C LEU A 211 -15.02 -1.53 -3.69
N ALA A 212 -14.37 -2.00 -2.62
CA ALA A 212 -13.08 -2.67 -2.68
C ALA A 212 -13.16 -3.96 -3.52
N GLN A 213 -14.22 -4.74 -3.35
CA GLN A 213 -14.46 -5.93 -4.17
C GLN A 213 -14.68 -5.57 -5.64
N ASP A 214 -15.53 -4.57 -5.96
CA ASP A 214 -15.73 -4.11 -7.34
C ASP A 214 -14.40 -3.64 -7.98
N LEU A 215 -13.58 -2.88 -7.26
CA LEU A 215 -12.26 -2.49 -7.75
C LEU A 215 -11.35 -3.69 -7.99
N GLY A 216 -11.27 -4.61 -7.02
CA GLY A 216 -10.47 -5.83 -7.12
C GLY A 216 -10.87 -6.69 -8.32
N GLU A 217 -12.18 -6.89 -8.55
CA GLU A 217 -12.72 -7.67 -9.66
C GLU A 217 -12.29 -7.10 -11.02
N ARG A 218 -12.24 -5.77 -11.13
CA ARG A 218 -11.81 -5.06 -12.34
C ARG A 218 -10.31 -5.15 -12.59
N LEU A 219 -9.50 -5.48 -11.58
CA LEU A 219 -8.07 -5.73 -11.71
C LEU A 219 -7.75 -7.16 -12.17
N LEU A 220 -8.63 -8.13 -11.93
CA LEU A 220 -8.41 -9.55 -12.26
C LEU A 220 -8.03 -9.82 -13.73
N PRO A 221 -8.60 -9.12 -14.74
CA PRO A 221 -8.19 -9.31 -16.13
C PRO A 221 -6.70 -9.10 -16.42
N ALA A 222 -5.97 -8.36 -15.57
CA ALA A 222 -4.53 -8.17 -15.72
C ALA A 222 -3.74 -9.47 -15.53
N PHE A 223 -4.27 -10.44 -14.78
CA PHE A 223 -3.59 -11.69 -14.47
C PHE A 223 -3.76 -12.77 -15.55
N HIS A 224 -4.45 -12.46 -16.66
CA HIS A 224 -4.60 -13.36 -17.81
C HIS A 224 -3.33 -13.40 -18.67
N THR A 225 -2.24 -13.87 -18.07
CA THR A 225 -0.94 -14.04 -18.72
C THR A 225 -0.45 -15.49 -18.61
N PRO A 226 0.37 -15.96 -19.55
CA PRO A 226 0.93 -17.32 -19.50
C PRO A 226 1.94 -17.49 -18.35
N THR A 227 2.53 -16.40 -17.85
CA THR A 227 3.62 -16.46 -16.86
C THR A 227 3.13 -16.42 -15.40
N GLY A 228 1.89 -15.98 -15.17
CA GLY A 228 1.37 -15.67 -13.84
C GLY A 228 1.69 -14.26 -13.35
N LEU A 229 2.52 -13.50 -14.07
CA LEU A 229 2.77 -12.08 -13.80
C LEU A 229 1.59 -11.24 -14.32
N PRO A 230 1.08 -10.25 -13.58
CA PRO A 230 0.04 -9.38 -14.12
C PRO A 230 0.61 -8.50 -15.24
N TYR A 231 -0.22 -8.21 -16.24
CA TYR A 231 0.01 -7.05 -17.09
C TYR A 231 0.10 -5.79 -16.22
N PRO A 232 0.96 -4.80 -16.57
CA PRO A 232 1.14 -3.61 -15.74
C PRO A 232 -0.11 -2.73 -15.70
N ARG A 233 -1.00 -2.82 -16.70
CA ARG A 233 -2.18 -1.96 -16.84
C ARG A 233 -3.45 -2.75 -17.12
N VAL A 234 -4.58 -2.17 -16.73
CA VAL A 234 -5.92 -2.69 -17.00
C VAL A 234 -6.90 -1.53 -17.14
N ASN A 235 -7.89 -1.65 -18.03
CA ASN A 235 -9.01 -0.74 -18.08
C ASN A 235 -10.09 -1.20 -17.10
N LEU A 236 -10.54 -0.32 -16.20
CA LEU A 236 -11.48 -0.68 -15.14
C LEU A 236 -12.86 -1.14 -15.66
N ARG A 237 -13.26 -0.74 -16.88
CA ARG A 237 -14.50 -1.21 -17.53
C ARG A 237 -14.28 -2.37 -18.47
N TYR A 238 -13.23 -2.28 -19.30
CA TYR A 238 -13.05 -3.19 -20.43
C TYR A 238 -11.99 -4.29 -20.20
N GLY A 239 -11.26 -4.27 -19.09
CA GLY A 239 -10.18 -5.21 -18.81
C GLY A 239 -8.94 -4.92 -19.66
N THR A 240 -8.43 -5.93 -20.38
CA THR A 240 -7.14 -5.87 -21.09
C THR A 240 -7.25 -5.98 -22.62
N PRO A 241 -8.21 -5.31 -23.31
CA PRO A 241 -8.44 -5.51 -24.74
C PRO A 241 -7.32 -4.94 -25.63
N PHE A 242 -6.42 -4.15 -25.06
CA PHE A 242 -5.34 -3.46 -25.77
C PHE A 242 -4.01 -4.25 -25.78
N TYR A 243 -3.95 -5.39 -25.08
CA TYR A 243 -2.82 -6.32 -25.17
C TYR A 243 -3.04 -7.33 -26.28
N GLU A 244 -2.06 -7.48 -27.16
CA GLU A 244 -2.17 -8.34 -28.36
C GLU A 244 -2.54 -9.79 -28.02
N ASN A 245 -1.92 -10.35 -26.97
CA ASN A 245 -2.14 -11.74 -26.56
C ASN A 245 -3.19 -11.90 -25.46
N SER A 246 -3.88 -10.83 -25.04
CA SER A 246 -4.94 -10.94 -24.04
C SER A 246 -6.15 -11.70 -24.60
N PRO A 247 -6.79 -12.58 -23.81
CA PRO A 247 -8.04 -13.21 -24.21
C PRO A 247 -9.21 -12.22 -24.35
N LEU A 248 -9.05 -10.98 -23.89
CA LEU A 248 -10.04 -9.90 -24.01
C LEU A 248 -9.82 -9.00 -25.23
N ASN A 249 -8.79 -9.25 -26.04
CA ASN A 249 -8.57 -8.54 -27.30
C ASN A 249 -9.35 -9.20 -28.45
N ASN A 250 -10.68 -9.18 -28.34
CA ASN A 250 -11.60 -9.75 -29.32
C ASN A 250 -12.52 -8.64 -29.87
N ASP A 251 -12.71 -8.60 -31.18
CA ASP A 251 -13.75 -7.82 -31.84
C ASP A 251 -15.11 -8.54 -31.66
N PRO A 252 -16.15 -7.88 -31.13
CA PRO A 252 -17.51 -8.44 -31.03
C PRO A 252 -18.07 -8.96 -32.37
N GLU A 253 -17.59 -8.44 -33.51
CA GLU A 253 -18.11 -8.76 -34.85
C GLU A 253 -17.26 -9.82 -35.58
N HIS A 254 -15.98 -10.01 -35.23
CA HIS A 254 -15.04 -10.89 -35.95
C HIS A 254 -14.26 -11.90 -35.08
N GLY A 255 -14.47 -11.94 -33.75
CA GLY A 255 -13.69 -12.81 -32.84
C GLY A 255 -12.33 -12.21 -32.48
N GLN A 256 -11.33 -13.02 -32.08
CA GLN A 256 -9.96 -12.52 -31.89
C GLN A 256 -9.51 -11.74 -33.13
N CYS A 257 -9.05 -10.50 -32.96
CA CYS A 257 -8.50 -9.73 -34.08
C CYS A 257 -7.48 -10.59 -34.82
N ASP A 258 -7.60 -10.67 -36.14
CA ASP A 258 -6.71 -11.48 -36.96
C ASP A 258 -5.25 -11.08 -36.68
N LYS A 259 -4.44 -12.02 -36.17
CA LYS A 259 -3.02 -11.81 -35.82
C LYS A 259 -2.16 -11.37 -37.00
N THR A 260 -2.70 -11.44 -38.22
CA THR A 260 -2.07 -10.95 -39.45
C THR A 260 -2.28 -9.45 -39.70
N GLN A 261 -3.25 -8.81 -39.03
CA GLN A 261 -3.43 -7.37 -39.09
C GLN A 261 -2.43 -6.69 -38.16
N LYS A 262 -1.58 -5.82 -38.73
CA LYS A 262 -0.69 -4.96 -37.92
C LYS A 262 -1.53 -4.21 -36.88
N PRO A 263 -1.12 -4.19 -35.60
CA PRO A 263 -1.84 -3.45 -34.57
C PRO A 263 -2.02 -2.00 -35.01
N LYS A 264 -3.24 -1.46 -34.82
CA LYS A 264 -3.54 -0.03 -35.03
C LYS A 264 -2.92 0.77 -33.88
N GLY A 265 -1.61 1.02 -33.95
CA GLY A 265 -0.88 1.80 -32.96
C GLY A 265 0.40 1.11 -32.45
N PRO A 266 1.15 1.76 -31.55
CA PRO A 266 2.27 1.13 -30.87
C PRO A 266 1.76 -0.04 -30.01
N ARG A 267 2.56 -1.11 -29.92
CA ARG A 267 2.26 -2.23 -29.01
C ARG A 267 2.21 -1.72 -27.57
N GLU A 268 1.24 -2.21 -26.80
CA GLU A 268 1.17 -1.89 -25.38
C GLU A 268 2.37 -2.52 -24.64
N ILE A 269 2.86 -1.81 -23.62
CA ILE A 269 3.96 -2.26 -22.77
C ILE A 269 3.48 -3.40 -21.86
N THR A 270 4.10 -4.56 -22.03
CA THR A 270 3.92 -5.79 -21.23
C THR A 270 4.91 -5.91 -20.08
N GLU A 271 5.92 -5.04 -20.03
CA GLU A 271 6.85 -4.92 -18.90
C GLU A 271 6.13 -4.44 -17.64
N THR A 272 6.17 -5.26 -16.60
CA THR A 272 5.88 -4.87 -15.21
C THR A 272 7.19 -4.84 -14.42
N CYS A 273 7.19 -4.18 -13.27
CA CYS A 273 8.34 -4.22 -12.37
C CYS A 273 8.17 -5.28 -11.27
N SER A 274 9.26 -5.69 -10.62
CA SER A 274 9.22 -6.67 -9.53
C SER A 274 8.34 -6.19 -8.37
N ALA A 275 8.45 -4.91 -8.01
CA ALA A 275 7.54 -4.25 -7.07
C ALA A 275 6.08 -4.33 -7.58
N GLY A 276 5.82 -3.94 -8.82
CA GLY A 276 4.46 -3.88 -9.37
C GLY A 276 3.77 -5.24 -9.48
N ALA A 277 4.52 -6.30 -9.74
CA ALA A 277 3.98 -7.66 -9.81
C ALA A 277 3.89 -8.35 -8.44
N GLY A 278 4.85 -8.12 -7.53
CA GLY A 278 4.92 -8.81 -6.24
C GLY A 278 4.19 -8.11 -5.10
N SER A 279 3.92 -6.81 -5.22
CA SER A 279 3.35 -6.00 -4.13
C SER A 279 1.83 -5.90 -4.20
N LEU A 280 1.16 -7.06 -4.36
CA LEU A 280 -0.30 -7.17 -4.42
C LEU A 280 -0.88 -8.08 -3.32
N VAL A 281 0.00 -8.86 -2.65
CA VAL A 281 -0.38 -9.96 -1.76
C VAL A 281 -1.18 -9.47 -0.56
N LEU A 282 -0.82 -8.34 0.06
CA LEU A 282 -1.46 -7.88 1.30
C LEU A 282 -2.92 -7.51 1.07
N GLU A 283 -3.19 -6.68 0.07
CA GLU A 283 -4.52 -6.16 -0.25
C GLU A 283 -5.41 -7.27 -0.79
N PHE A 284 -4.90 -8.10 -1.72
CA PHE A 284 -5.69 -9.18 -2.31
C PHE A 284 -5.97 -10.31 -1.31
N THR A 285 -5.02 -10.61 -0.42
CA THR A 285 -5.28 -11.53 0.70
C THR A 285 -6.35 -10.97 1.61
N THR A 286 -6.21 -9.72 2.07
CA THR A 286 -7.19 -9.06 2.95
C THR A 286 -8.59 -9.04 2.31
N LEU A 287 -8.69 -8.68 1.03
CA LEU A 287 -9.95 -8.70 0.28
C LEU A 287 -10.55 -10.12 0.24
N SER A 288 -9.74 -11.15 -0.05
CA SER A 288 -10.22 -12.54 -0.09
C SER A 288 -10.79 -12.98 1.25
N ARG A 289 -10.12 -12.63 2.35
CA ARG A 289 -10.54 -13.01 3.71
C ARG A 289 -11.83 -12.30 4.12
N LEU A 290 -12.03 -11.05 3.72
CA LEU A 290 -13.22 -10.28 4.03
C LEU A 290 -14.43 -10.62 3.14
N THR A 291 -14.19 -11.07 1.91
CA THR A 291 -15.25 -11.36 0.92
C THR A 291 -15.54 -12.84 0.73
N ASN A 292 -14.69 -13.72 1.26
CA ASN A 292 -14.71 -15.16 1.03
C ASN A 292 -14.59 -15.53 -0.47
N ASP A 293 -13.87 -14.72 -1.25
CA ASP A 293 -13.51 -14.99 -2.64
C ASP A 293 -11.98 -15.17 -2.76
N ASP A 294 -11.55 -16.41 -2.97
CA ASP A 294 -10.15 -16.79 -2.97
C ASP A 294 -9.40 -16.47 -4.28
N ARG A 295 -10.09 -15.94 -5.30
CA ARG A 295 -9.44 -15.57 -6.57
C ARG A 295 -8.38 -14.51 -6.37
N PHE A 296 -8.62 -13.52 -5.50
CA PHE A 296 -7.67 -12.43 -5.28
C PHE A 296 -6.37 -12.97 -4.66
N GLU A 297 -6.46 -13.64 -3.51
CA GLU A 297 -5.30 -14.16 -2.78
C GLU A 297 -4.46 -15.09 -3.67
N ARG A 298 -5.10 -16.04 -4.37
CA ARG A 298 -4.39 -16.97 -5.26
C ARG A 298 -3.63 -16.25 -6.38
N LEU A 299 -4.26 -15.28 -7.04
CA LEU A 299 -3.64 -14.58 -8.17
C LEU A 299 -2.49 -13.69 -7.72
N ALA A 300 -2.62 -13.00 -6.59
CA ALA A 300 -1.55 -12.18 -6.04
C ALA A 300 -0.36 -13.01 -5.56
N LYS A 301 -0.59 -14.15 -4.87
CA LYS A 301 0.50 -15.06 -4.48
C LYS A 301 1.18 -15.69 -5.69
N ARG A 302 0.42 -16.12 -6.70
CA ARG A 302 0.98 -16.63 -7.96
C ARG A 302 1.88 -15.59 -8.62
N ALA A 303 1.50 -14.32 -8.64
CA ALA A 303 2.31 -13.24 -9.20
C ALA A 303 3.61 -13.03 -8.41
N PHE A 304 3.54 -13.01 -7.08
CA PHE A 304 4.71 -12.92 -6.21
C PHE A 304 5.70 -14.06 -6.47
N TRP A 305 5.23 -15.30 -6.50
CA TRP A 305 6.06 -16.47 -6.76
C TRP A 305 6.63 -16.47 -8.18
N ALA A 306 5.86 -16.04 -9.18
CA ALA A 306 6.34 -15.91 -10.56
C ALA A 306 7.54 -14.95 -10.68
N VAL A 307 7.60 -13.87 -9.87
CA VAL A 307 8.80 -13.01 -9.77
C VAL A 307 9.94 -13.76 -9.08
N TRP A 308 9.68 -14.35 -7.91
CA TRP A 308 10.71 -14.98 -7.08
C TRP A 308 11.41 -16.18 -7.75
N GLU A 309 10.65 -16.99 -8.47
CA GLU A 309 11.14 -18.17 -9.19
C GLU A 309 12.11 -17.81 -10.32
N ARG A 310 12.05 -16.57 -10.82
CA ARG A 310 12.90 -16.07 -11.91
C ARG A 310 14.17 -15.38 -11.43
N ARG A 311 14.43 -15.35 -10.12
CA ARG A 311 15.69 -14.84 -9.57
C ARG A 311 16.90 -15.53 -10.19
N SER A 312 18.03 -14.82 -10.24
CA SER A 312 19.29 -15.36 -10.73
C SER A 312 19.84 -16.46 -9.82
N ALA A 313 20.86 -17.19 -10.28
CA ALA A 313 21.59 -18.16 -9.45
C ALA A 313 22.24 -17.52 -8.20
N SER A 314 22.41 -16.20 -8.19
CA SER A 314 22.90 -15.42 -7.04
C SER A 314 21.78 -14.99 -6.09
N GLY A 315 20.52 -15.36 -6.36
CA GLY A 315 19.36 -15.00 -5.54
C GLY A 315 18.86 -13.57 -5.73
N LEU A 316 19.19 -12.93 -6.85
CA LEU A 316 18.81 -11.53 -7.14
C LEU A 316 17.70 -11.47 -8.19
N ILE A 317 16.79 -10.50 -8.07
CA ILE A 317 15.70 -10.23 -9.01
C ILE A 317 15.95 -8.92 -9.77
N GLY A 318 15.50 -8.82 -11.02
CA GLY A 318 15.62 -7.61 -11.81
C GLY A 318 14.54 -6.58 -11.50
N ALA A 319 14.69 -5.36 -12.03
CA ALA A 319 13.69 -4.31 -11.91
C ALA A 319 12.51 -4.48 -12.86
N GLY A 320 12.74 -4.92 -14.10
CA GLY A 320 11.72 -5.01 -15.15
C GLY A 320 11.59 -6.42 -15.70
N ILE A 321 10.37 -6.94 -15.74
CA ILE A 321 10.03 -8.29 -16.22
C ILE A 321 8.85 -8.24 -17.18
N ASP A 322 8.98 -8.92 -18.31
CA ASP A 322 7.92 -9.00 -19.30
C ASP A 322 6.84 -10.00 -18.88
N ALA A 323 5.58 -9.56 -18.81
CA ALA A 323 4.48 -10.37 -18.31
C ALA A 323 4.09 -11.53 -19.24
N GLU A 324 4.43 -11.47 -20.54
CA GLU A 324 4.06 -12.50 -21.51
C GLU A 324 5.14 -13.58 -21.67
N THR A 325 6.40 -13.20 -21.66
CA THR A 325 7.55 -14.09 -21.86
C THR A 325 8.19 -14.51 -20.54
N GLY A 326 8.05 -13.71 -19.50
CA GLY A 326 8.71 -13.91 -18.21
C GLY A 326 10.21 -13.64 -18.26
N ALA A 327 10.70 -12.98 -19.32
CA ALA A 327 12.09 -12.57 -19.45
C ALA A 327 12.34 -11.26 -18.71
N TRP A 328 13.49 -11.16 -18.05
CA TRP A 328 13.97 -9.90 -17.49
C TRP A 328 14.31 -8.93 -18.63
N VAL A 329 13.56 -7.85 -18.73
CA VAL A 329 13.81 -6.75 -19.69
C VAL A 329 14.64 -5.65 -19.05
N GLY A 330 14.50 -5.47 -17.72
CA GLY A 330 15.36 -4.63 -16.90
C GLY A 330 16.10 -5.47 -15.85
N PRO A 331 17.22 -6.14 -16.21
CA PRO A 331 17.88 -7.10 -15.33
C PRO A 331 18.68 -6.45 -14.18
N TRP A 332 18.79 -5.12 -14.14
CA TRP A 332 19.47 -4.42 -13.05
C TRP A 332 18.74 -4.66 -11.73
N THR A 333 19.50 -4.89 -10.66
CA THR A 333 18.98 -5.20 -9.32
C THR A 333 19.36 -4.13 -8.31
N GLY A 334 18.58 -3.98 -7.25
CA GLY A 334 18.81 -3.05 -6.15
C GLY A 334 17.73 -3.17 -5.08
N ILE A 335 17.66 -2.21 -4.17
CA ILE A 335 16.62 -2.13 -3.12
C ILE A 335 15.71 -0.90 -3.28
N GLY A 336 15.81 -0.21 -4.42
CA GLY A 336 15.05 1.00 -4.72
C GLY A 336 13.94 0.77 -5.73
N ALA A 337 13.54 1.85 -6.40
CA ALA A 337 12.40 1.91 -7.29
C ALA A 337 12.34 0.73 -8.28
N GLY A 338 11.15 0.13 -8.39
CA GLY A 338 10.87 -1.02 -9.26
C GLY A 338 11.13 -2.39 -8.63
N ILE A 339 11.79 -2.44 -7.46
CA ILE A 339 12.12 -3.69 -6.76
C ILE A 339 11.76 -3.63 -5.27
N ASP A 340 12.04 -2.50 -4.62
CA ASP A 340 11.83 -2.19 -3.20
C ASP A 340 10.71 -2.99 -2.49
N SER A 341 9.46 -2.73 -2.85
CA SER A 341 8.29 -3.24 -2.15
C SER A 341 8.06 -4.73 -2.33
N PHE A 342 8.72 -5.39 -3.31
CA PHE A 342 8.74 -6.85 -3.37
C PHE A 342 9.28 -7.44 -2.06
N PHE A 343 10.41 -6.91 -1.57
CA PHE A 343 11.02 -7.36 -0.32
C PHE A 343 10.16 -7.02 0.89
N GLU A 344 9.53 -5.83 0.87
CA GLU A 344 8.60 -5.42 1.90
C GLU A 344 7.42 -6.40 2.01
N TYR A 345 6.82 -6.76 0.88
CA TYR A 345 5.69 -7.68 0.82
C TYR A 345 6.09 -9.10 1.17
N ALA A 346 7.33 -9.52 0.88
CA ALA A 346 7.84 -10.80 1.36
C ALA A 346 7.76 -10.89 2.89
N PHE A 347 8.24 -9.87 3.61
CA PHE A 347 8.19 -9.86 5.08
C PHE A 347 6.78 -9.57 5.62
N LYS A 348 6.07 -8.59 5.07
CA LYS A 348 4.74 -8.22 5.55
C LYS A 348 3.70 -9.31 5.32
N SER A 349 3.83 -10.11 4.24
CA SER A 349 2.95 -11.25 4.02
C SER A 349 3.16 -12.33 5.06
N HIS A 350 4.41 -12.57 5.50
CA HIS A 350 4.66 -13.44 6.66
C HIS A 350 3.90 -12.95 7.89
N VAL A 351 3.99 -11.65 8.22
CA VAL A 351 3.30 -11.07 9.38
C VAL A 351 1.78 -11.21 9.26
N LEU A 352 1.21 -10.82 8.12
CA LEU A 352 -0.23 -10.89 7.86
C LEU A 352 -0.74 -12.33 7.96
N LEU A 353 -0.11 -13.26 7.23
CA LEU A 353 -0.58 -14.64 7.14
C LEU A 353 -0.40 -15.39 8.47
N SER A 354 0.63 -15.06 9.27
CA SER A 354 0.81 -15.63 10.61
C SER A 354 -0.30 -15.20 11.58
N ALA A 355 -0.86 -14.00 11.42
CA ALA A 355 -1.98 -13.52 12.22
C ALA A 355 -3.32 -14.16 11.79
N LEU A 356 -3.38 -14.76 10.59
CA LEU A 356 -4.58 -15.34 9.99
C LEU A 356 -4.64 -16.88 10.13
N GLU A 357 -3.85 -17.50 11.01
CA GLU A 357 -3.77 -18.97 11.10
C GLU A 357 -5.10 -19.62 11.53
N GLY A 358 -5.80 -20.17 10.53
CA GLY A 358 -7.01 -21.00 10.60
C GLY A 358 -7.45 -21.43 9.19
N ASP A 359 -7.38 -22.74 8.94
CA ASP A 359 -7.79 -23.54 7.76
C ASP A 359 -7.20 -23.21 6.37
N SER A 360 -6.51 -24.23 5.82
CA SER A 360 -6.23 -24.47 4.40
C SER A 360 -5.13 -23.62 3.71
N TYR A 361 -3.87 -23.75 4.15
CA TYR A 361 -2.72 -23.59 3.25
C TYR A 361 -2.21 -24.97 2.86
N ASN A 362 -2.56 -25.45 1.67
CA ASN A 362 -2.21 -26.81 1.25
C ASN A 362 -0.96 -26.90 0.37
N VAL A 363 -0.03 -25.94 0.45
CA VAL A 363 1.26 -25.98 -0.26
C VAL A 363 2.34 -25.32 0.60
N THR A 364 3.55 -25.89 0.61
CA THR A 364 4.73 -25.35 1.28
C THR A 364 5.06 -23.91 0.84
N GLU A 365 4.80 -23.59 -0.43
CA GLU A 365 5.12 -22.29 -1.05
C GLU A 365 4.23 -21.15 -0.53
N ASP A 366 2.96 -21.38 -0.17
CA ASP A 366 2.05 -20.29 0.23
C ASP A 366 2.00 -19.99 1.73
N SER A 367 2.86 -20.67 2.50
CA SER A 367 2.92 -20.55 3.97
C SER A 367 3.53 -19.22 4.43
N PRO A 368 3.16 -18.71 5.62
CA PRO A 368 3.84 -17.56 6.21
C PRO A 368 5.37 -17.75 6.28
N ASP A 369 5.84 -18.97 6.53
CA ASP A 369 7.27 -19.30 6.60
C ASP A 369 7.98 -19.22 5.25
N ALA A 370 7.33 -19.57 4.15
CA ALA A 370 7.90 -19.44 2.80
C ALA A 370 8.15 -17.98 2.42
N PHE A 371 7.22 -17.09 2.78
CA PHE A 371 7.38 -15.65 2.63
C PHE A 371 8.56 -15.11 3.47
N LEU A 372 8.68 -15.55 4.73
CA LEU A 372 9.83 -15.19 5.57
C LEU A 372 11.15 -15.72 5.02
N GLN A 373 11.17 -16.96 4.52
CA GLN A 373 12.37 -17.55 3.94
C GLN A 373 12.79 -16.80 2.68
N THR A 374 11.84 -16.42 1.83
CA THR A 374 12.07 -15.58 0.65
C THR A 374 12.71 -14.25 1.02
N TRP A 375 12.20 -13.58 2.06
CA TRP A 375 12.81 -12.35 2.57
C TRP A 375 14.25 -12.58 3.06
N LYS A 376 14.50 -13.66 3.83
CA LYS A 376 15.84 -14.00 4.34
C LYS A 376 16.84 -14.29 3.22
N ASP A 377 16.41 -15.01 2.19
CA ASP A 377 17.21 -15.36 1.02
C ASP A 377 17.55 -14.10 0.21
N ALA A 378 16.54 -13.27 -0.08
CA ALA A 378 16.71 -12.00 -0.76
C ALA A 378 17.65 -11.06 0.01
N HIS A 379 17.42 -10.88 1.31
CA HIS A 379 18.28 -10.08 2.18
C HIS A 379 19.72 -10.59 2.14
N SER A 380 19.93 -11.91 2.26
CA SER A 380 21.27 -12.51 2.20
C SER A 380 21.95 -12.27 0.85
N ALA A 381 21.23 -12.37 -0.26
CA ALA A 381 21.73 -12.09 -1.60
C ALA A 381 22.11 -10.61 -1.77
N ILE A 382 21.24 -9.69 -1.34
CA ILE A 382 21.51 -8.25 -1.35
C ILE A 382 22.73 -7.92 -0.50
N MET A 383 22.82 -8.44 0.72
CA MET A 383 23.96 -8.19 1.61
C MET A 383 25.28 -8.73 1.05
N ARG A 384 25.24 -9.83 0.29
CA ARG A 384 26.44 -10.42 -0.31
C ARG A 384 26.88 -9.73 -1.60
N HIS A 385 25.93 -9.33 -2.44
CA HIS A 385 26.21 -8.95 -3.83
C HIS A 385 25.99 -7.47 -4.13
N VAL A 386 25.15 -6.79 -3.35
CA VAL A 386 24.76 -5.38 -3.61
C VAL A 386 25.30 -4.45 -2.53
N TYR A 387 25.20 -4.84 -1.25
CA TYR A 387 25.71 -4.05 -0.13
C TYR A 387 27.24 -4.05 -0.12
N ARG A 388 27.86 -2.88 0.11
CA ARG A 388 29.32 -2.73 0.13
C ARG A 388 29.89 -2.31 1.48
N ASP A 389 29.38 -1.23 2.10
CA ASP A 389 29.56 -0.87 3.52
C ASP A 389 28.81 0.45 3.82
N ALA A 390 28.93 0.95 5.07
CA ALA A 390 28.27 2.16 5.56
C ALA A 390 28.84 3.48 4.99
N TYR A 391 29.98 3.45 4.29
CA TYR A 391 30.61 4.62 3.67
C TYR A 391 30.17 4.83 2.21
N PHE A 392 29.51 3.83 1.60
CA PHE A 392 28.85 3.98 0.30
C PHE A 392 27.38 4.38 0.49
N THR A 393 27.08 5.65 0.25
CA THR A 393 25.77 6.28 0.52
C THR A 393 24.67 5.97 -0.50
N HIS A 394 24.93 5.15 -1.53
CA HIS A 394 23.97 4.90 -2.60
C HIS A 394 23.77 3.40 -2.85
N PRO A 395 22.50 2.91 -2.93
CA PRO A 395 22.24 1.57 -3.44
C PRO A 395 22.70 1.53 -4.89
N HIS A 396 23.75 0.75 -5.17
CA HIS A 396 24.22 0.56 -6.53
C HIS A 396 23.35 -0.47 -7.25
N TYR A 397 22.93 -0.13 -8.46
CA TYR A 397 22.41 -1.13 -9.38
C TYR A 397 23.55 -2.09 -9.76
N ALA A 398 23.44 -3.36 -9.41
CA ALA A 398 24.35 -4.37 -9.95
C ALA A 398 23.80 -4.84 -11.30
N GLN A 399 24.68 -4.90 -12.31
CA GLN A 399 24.39 -5.42 -13.65
C GLN A 399 24.73 -6.90 -13.76
#